data_AF-A0A923VW91-F1
#
_entry.id   AF-A0A923VW91-F1
#
_cell.length_a   1.000
_cell.length_b   1.000
_cell.length_c   1.000
_cell.angle_alpha   90.00
_cell.angle_beta   90.00
_cell.angle_gamma   90.00
#
_symmetry.space_group_name_H-M   'P 1'
#
loop_
_entity.id
_entity.type
_entity.pdbx_description
1 polymer ?
#
loop_
_entity_poly.entity_id
_entity_poly.type
_entity_poly.pdbx_seq_one_letter_code
_entity_poly.pdbx_strand_id
1 'polypeptide(L)'
;LRRFLKYFENIIQKSTITEIKISNEMVEFYHNIRENLIKFEPALSGKINDTDRKTILDVNGKAASEYRHQVYQNGFWGKKRSVSVEGLKRFIEVSLKFIDHSIDANKRADNLYHAYNLMTVDNDNEVSVSCLSEMLEGQVAVLSAKYLSSKAALEVLDSLKNSKLFREDQYSYILYPNKELPKFLEKNTISQEVVAQSELLTNLIAANNAQIIKKDCNGDYHFNGNFKNAADLEIALQSLSKTSFEIQVQKEKKYVLQAFEAVFNHKSFTGRSGTFYGYEGLGSIYWHMVSKLQLAVQECCLKAIEEKASAETIGRLLAHYYEINEGIGVHKSPALYGAFPTDPYSHTPAGKGAQQPGMTGQVKEDILSRFGELGVFVKNGKLCFNPCLLRKNEFLSEAKTFHYFDVNSNSESIDLSPDSICFTYCQIPIIYTISNQKNVTVCYANGSQETFDSLIIDEKISKKIFERTGEINKIIVTVPENELK
;
A
#
# COMPACT_ATOMS: atom_id res chain seq x y z
N LEU A 1 -5.28 7.28 -4.78
CA LEU A 1 -6.08 8.33 -5.49
C LEU A 1 -6.49 9.48 -4.58
N ARG A 2 -7.12 9.23 -3.42
CA ARG A 2 -7.58 10.28 -2.49
C ARG A 2 -6.50 11.32 -2.14
N ARG A 3 -5.34 10.88 -1.64
CA ARG A 3 -4.17 11.76 -1.35
C ARG A 3 -3.77 12.60 -2.57
N PHE A 4 -3.76 12.00 -3.76
CA PHE A 4 -3.39 12.67 -5.01
C PHE A 4 -4.38 13.78 -5.36
N LEU A 5 -5.69 13.50 -5.33
CA LEU A 5 -6.70 14.51 -5.63
C LEU A 5 -6.73 15.62 -4.59
N LYS A 6 -6.52 15.31 -3.30
CA LYS A 6 -6.42 16.35 -2.26
C LYS A 6 -5.18 17.23 -2.44
N TYR A 7 -4.06 16.64 -2.84
CA TYR A 7 -2.87 17.41 -3.21
C TYR A 7 -3.12 18.29 -4.44
N PHE A 8 -3.75 17.73 -5.46
CA PHE A 8 -4.05 18.46 -6.70
C PHE A 8 -5.08 19.58 -6.47
N GLU A 9 -6.10 19.35 -5.63
CA GLU A 9 -7.03 20.39 -5.18
C GLU A 9 -6.27 21.59 -4.61
N ASN A 10 -5.31 21.36 -3.72
CA ASN A 10 -4.50 22.44 -3.13
C ASN A 10 -3.66 23.19 -4.18
N ILE A 11 -3.14 22.50 -5.21
CA ILE A 11 -2.44 23.16 -6.34
C ILE A 11 -3.41 24.07 -7.10
N ILE A 12 -4.57 23.54 -7.47
CA ILE A 12 -5.55 24.24 -8.29
C ILE A 12 -6.16 25.44 -7.53
N GLN A 13 -6.39 25.30 -6.22
CA GLN A 13 -6.89 26.40 -5.38
C GLN A 13 -5.89 27.57 -5.27
N LYS A 14 -4.59 27.29 -5.28
CA LYS A 14 -3.53 28.32 -5.24
C LYS A 14 -3.19 28.91 -6.61
N SER A 15 -3.73 28.35 -7.69
CA SER A 15 -3.45 28.82 -9.04
C SER A 15 -4.19 30.11 -9.34
N THR A 16 -3.52 31.05 -10.02
CA THR A 16 -4.13 32.27 -10.57
C THR A 16 -4.66 32.08 -11.99
N ILE A 17 -4.46 30.89 -12.58
CA ILE A 17 -4.92 30.55 -13.93
C ILE A 17 -6.44 30.34 -13.90
N THR A 18 -7.15 30.90 -14.88
CA THR A 18 -8.62 30.79 -15.00
C THR A 18 -9.06 29.75 -16.05
N GLU A 19 -8.20 29.43 -17.02
CA GLU A 19 -8.45 28.46 -18.08
C GLU A 19 -7.23 27.55 -18.33
N ILE A 20 -7.50 26.30 -18.70
CA ILE A 20 -6.48 25.34 -19.14
C ILE A 20 -6.79 24.85 -20.54
N LYS A 21 -5.76 24.47 -21.30
CA LYS A 21 -5.90 23.93 -22.65
C LYS A 21 -5.67 22.42 -22.67
N ILE A 22 -6.69 21.66 -23.01
CA ILE A 22 -6.64 20.21 -23.16
C ILE A 22 -6.91 19.80 -24.61
N SER A 23 -6.50 18.60 -25.01
CA SER A 23 -6.81 18.06 -26.34
C SER A 23 -8.32 18.03 -26.57
N ASN A 24 -8.77 18.34 -27.79
CA ASN A 24 -10.19 18.41 -28.12
C ASN A 24 -10.93 17.09 -27.78
N GLU A 25 -10.27 15.97 -28.04
CA GLU A 25 -10.77 14.61 -27.75
C GLU A 25 -10.97 14.37 -26.25
N MET A 26 -10.18 15.02 -25.39
CA MET A 26 -10.27 14.87 -23.94
C MET A 26 -11.40 15.71 -23.34
N VAL A 27 -11.87 16.76 -24.02
CA VAL A 27 -12.92 17.64 -23.50
C VAL A 27 -14.20 16.87 -23.21
N GLU A 28 -14.65 16.07 -24.18
CA GLU A 28 -15.87 15.28 -24.05
C GLU A 28 -15.74 14.23 -22.96
N PHE A 29 -14.62 13.51 -22.91
CA PHE A 29 -14.36 12.54 -21.84
C PHE A 29 -14.40 13.19 -20.45
N TYR A 30 -13.65 14.26 -20.26
CA TYR A 30 -13.59 14.99 -18.99
C TYR A 30 -14.96 15.51 -18.56
N HIS A 31 -15.71 16.15 -19.47
CA HIS A 31 -17.05 16.63 -19.18
C HIS A 31 -18.00 15.49 -18.85
N ASN A 32 -18.01 14.41 -19.62
CA ASN A 32 -18.89 13.28 -19.36
C ASN A 32 -18.64 12.66 -17.99
N ILE A 33 -17.37 12.44 -17.61
CA ILE A 33 -17.06 11.94 -16.26
C ILE A 33 -17.52 12.93 -15.18
N ARG A 34 -17.22 14.23 -15.33
CA ARG A 34 -17.62 15.24 -14.35
C ARG A 34 -19.14 15.31 -14.18
N GLU A 35 -19.87 15.43 -15.27
CA GLU A 35 -21.34 15.56 -15.24
C GLU A 35 -22.01 14.27 -14.75
N ASN A 36 -21.47 13.09 -15.10
CA ASN A 36 -21.94 11.83 -14.53
C ASN A 36 -21.78 11.82 -13.00
N LEU A 37 -20.61 12.18 -12.47
CA LEU A 37 -20.39 12.23 -11.03
C LEU A 37 -21.32 13.24 -10.34
N ILE A 38 -21.48 14.44 -10.89
CA ILE A 38 -22.42 15.45 -10.36
C ILE A 38 -23.84 14.91 -10.34
N LYS A 39 -24.28 14.27 -11.43
CA LYS A 39 -25.61 13.67 -11.54
C LYS A 39 -25.87 12.63 -10.45
N PHE A 40 -24.88 11.82 -10.10
CA PHE A 40 -25.01 10.76 -9.10
C PHE A 40 -24.64 11.18 -7.68
N GLU A 41 -24.15 12.41 -7.46
CA GLU A 41 -23.78 12.93 -6.14
C GLU A 41 -24.88 12.76 -5.07
N PRO A 42 -26.20 12.93 -5.37
CA PRO A 42 -27.25 12.69 -4.38
C PRO A 42 -27.27 11.28 -3.78
N ALA A 43 -26.76 10.27 -4.50
CA ALA A 43 -26.68 8.89 -4.02
C ALA A 43 -25.70 8.71 -2.85
N LEU A 44 -24.78 9.66 -2.63
CA LEU A 44 -23.83 9.65 -1.52
C LEU A 44 -24.48 9.89 -0.15
N SER A 45 -25.74 10.31 -0.12
CA SER A 45 -26.51 10.46 1.13
C SER A 45 -26.80 9.12 1.84
N GLY A 46 -26.63 7.99 1.13
CA GLY A 46 -26.84 6.65 1.67
C GLY A 46 -25.88 5.62 1.07
N LYS A 47 -26.21 4.34 1.25
CA LYS A 47 -25.45 3.24 0.63
C LYS A 47 -25.83 3.15 -0.85
N ILE A 48 -24.84 3.19 -1.74
CA ILE A 48 -25.03 2.91 -3.17
C ILE A 48 -25.34 1.41 -3.33
N ASN A 49 -26.53 1.09 -3.81
CA ASN A 49 -26.97 -0.28 -4.12
C ASN A 49 -26.32 -0.79 -5.41
N ASP A 50 -26.54 -2.07 -5.73
CA ASP A 50 -25.83 -2.74 -6.82
C ASP A 50 -26.31 -2.30 -8.21
N THR A 51 -27.57 -1.86 -8.33
CA THR A 51 -28.13 -1.27 -9.56
C THR A 51 -27.53 0.10 -9.85
N ASP A 52 -27.46 0.98 -8.84
CA ASP A 52 -26.85 2.31 -8.97
C ASP A 52 -25.36 2.17 -9.24
N ARG A 53 -24.68 1.21 -8.60
CA ARG A 53 -23.27 0.90 -8.84
C ARG A 53 -23.01 0.52 -10.30
N LYS A 54 -23.83 -0.37 -10.87
CA LYS A 54 -23.76 -0.74 -12.30
C LYS A 54 -23.99 0.49 -13.17
N THR A 55 -25.02 1.27 -12.88
CA THR A 55 -25.36 2.47 -13.67
C THR A 55 -24.21 3.47 -13.70
N ILE A 56 -23.61 3.78 -12.54
CA ILE A 56 -22.45 4.67 -12.43
C ILE A 56 -21.25 4.08 -13.19
N LEU A 57 -20.98 2.78 -13.06
CA LEU A 57 -19.89 2.10 -13.77
C LEU A 57 -20.07 2.19 -15.29
N ASP A 58 -21.26 1.89 -15.80
CA ASP A 58 -21.55 1.83 -17.23
C ASP A 58 -21.39 3.20 -17.90
N VAL A 59 -21.94 4.28 -17.30
CA VAL A 59 -21.83 5.62 -17.91
C VAL A 59 -20.40 6.13 -17.95
N ASN A 60 -19.61 5.86 -16.90
CA ASN A 60 -18.20 6.29 -16.84
C ASN A 60 -17.31 5.39 -17.72
N GLY A 61 -17.57 4.09 -17.72
CA GLY A 61 -16.89 3.12 -18.57
C GLY A 61 -17.15 3.37 -20.05
N LYS A 62 -18.38 3.77 -20.42
CA LYS A 62 -18.74 4.17 -21.78
C LYS A 62 -17.99 5.42 -22.21
N ALA A 63 -17.98 6.48 -21.40
CA ALA A 63 -17.25 7.72 -21.71
C ALA A 63 -15.74 7.47 -21.93
N ALA A 64 -15.12 6.64 -21.09
CA ALA A 64 -13.72 6.24 -21.28
C ALA A 64 -13.51 5.38 -22.54
N SER A 65 -14.52 4.57 -22.91
CA SER A 65 -14.50 3.72 -24.09
C SER A 65 -14.59 4.50 -25.38
N GLU A 66 -15.50 5.47 -25.45
CA GLU A 66 -15.64 6.35 -26.60
C GLU A 66 -14.36 7.17 -26.81
N TYR A 67 -13.79 7.73 -25.74
CA TYR A 67 -12.51 8.45 -25.81
C TYR A 67 -11.38 7.60 -26.39
N ARG A 68 -11.13 6.41 -25.83
CA ARG A 68 -10.02 5.57 -26.30
C ARG A 68 -10.27 5.03 -27.71
N HIS A 69 -11.51 4.68 -28.07
CA HIS A 69 -11.82 4.23 -29.43
C HIS A 69 -11.57 5.34 -30.45
N GLN A 70 -11.99 6.56 -30.16
CA GLN A 70 -11.72 7.71 -31.01
C GLN A 70 -10.22 7.89 -31.26
N VAL A 71 -9.41 7.83 -30.19
CA VAL A 71 -7.95 7.98 -30.30
C VAL A 71 -7.30 6.78 -30.99
N TYR A 72 -7.75 5.54 -30.74
CA TYR A 72 -7.18 4.35 -31.37
C TYR A 72 -7.44 4.30 -32.88
N GLN A 73 -8.63 4.74 -33.31
CA GLN A 73 -9.00 4.71 -34.73
C GLN A 73 -8.44 5.90 -35.50
N ASN A 74 -8.43 7.09 -34.89
CA ASN A 74 -8.19 8.34 -35.61
C ASN A 74 -6.95 9.11 -35.12
N GLY A 75 -6.28 8.65 -34.06
CA GLY A 75 -5.22 9.40 -33.40
C GLY A 75 -5.72 10.70 -32.75
N PHE A 76 -4.79 11.60 -32.47
CA PHE A 76 -5.12 12.97 -32.02
C PHE A 76 -5.17 13.92 -33.21
N TRP A 77 -6.21 14.73 -33.29
CA TRP A 77 -6.36 15.80 -34.28
C TRP A 77 -5.36 16.96 -34.06
N GLY A 78 -4.76 17.05 -32.87
CA GLY A 78 -3.75 18.05 -32.52
C GLY A 78 -4.30 19.42 -32.13
N LYS A 79 -5.63 19.60 -32.14
CA LYS A 79 -6.27 20.83 -31.66
C LYS A 79 -6.57 20.75 -30.17
N LYS A 80 -6.40 21.87 -29.47
CA LYS A 80 -6.72 22.02 -28.04
C LYS A 80 -7.88 22.97 -27.84
N ARG A 81 -8.63 22.78 -26.76
CA ARG A 81 -9.74 23.64 -26.32
C ARG A 81 -9.46 24.20 -24.94
N SER A 82 -9.90 25.43 -24.70
CA SER A 82 -9.93 26.01 -23.35
C SER A 82 -11.06 25.38 -22.55
N VAL A 83 -10.76 25.00 -21.31
CA VAL A 83 -11.75 24.64 -20.28
C VAL A 83 -11.47 25.43 -19.01
N SER A 84 -12.51 25.78 -18.26
CA SER A 84 -12.36 26.59 -17.05
C SER A 84 -11.73 25.81 -15.92
N VAL A 85 -10.84 26.48 -15.16
CA VAL A 85 -10.29 25.95 -13.91
C VAL A 85 -11.40 25.71 -12.88
N GLU A 86 -12.46 26.51 -12.91
CA GLU A 86 -13.63 26.31 -12.05
C GLU A 86 -14.36 24.99 -12.32
N GLY A 87 -14.43 24.56 -13.59
CA GLY A 87 -14.93 23.23 -13.93
C GLY A 87 -14.04 22.13 -13.36
N LEU A 88 -12.72 22.33 -13.39
CA LEU A 88 -11.75 21.36 -12.86
C LEU A 88 -11.85 21.25 -11.33
N LYS A 89 -12.05 22.37 -10.63
CA LYS A 89 -12.32 22.38 -9.18
C LYS A 89 -13.56 21.56 -8.85
N ARG A 90 -14.68 21.79 -9.55
CA ARG A 90 -15.91 21.01 -9.38
C ARG A 90 -15.70 19.51 -9.63
N PHE A 91 -14.94 19.15 -10.66
CA PHE A 91 -14.58 17.76 -10.92
C PHE A 91 -13.78 17.13 -9.78
N ILE A 92 -12.78 17.84 -9.24
CA ILE A 92 -11.96 17.35 -8.12
C ILE A 92 -12.81 17.20 -6.86
N GLU A 93 -13.66 18.19 -6.56
CA GLU A 93 -14.54 18.18 -5.38
C GLU A 93 -15.49 16.99 -5.41
N VAL A 94 -16.25 16.80 -6.50
CA VAL A 94 -17.19 15.68 -6.61
C VAL A 94 -16.45 14.34 -6.60
N SER A 95 -15.28 14.25 -7.25
CA SER A 95 -14.47 13.02 -7.20
C SER A 95 -14.02 12.69 -5.78
N LEU A 96 -13.61 13.69 -4.99
CA LEU A 96 -13.25 13.50 -3.59
C LEU A 96 -14.44 13.04 -2.76
N LYS A 97 -15.65 13.58 -2.97
CA LYS A 97 -16.87 13.13 -2.27
C LYS A 97 -17.16 11.64 -2.50
N PHE A 98 -17.09 11.18 -3.75
CA PHE A 98 -17.29 9.76 -4.08
C PHE A 98 -16.20 8.87 -3.48
N ILE A 99 -14.94 9.32 -3.49
CA ILE A 99 -13.82 8.56 -2.92
C ILE A 99 -13.91 8.49 -1.40
N ASP A 100 -14.21 9.60 -0.72
CA ASP A 100 -14.33 9.66 0.73
C ASP A 100 -15.50 8.77 1.20
N HIS A 101 -16.67 8.85 0.53
CA HIS A 101 -17.80 7.92 0.75
C HIS A 101 -17.41 6.46 0.54
N SER A 102 -16.64 6.18 -0.52
CA SER A 102 -16.15 4.82 -0.79
C SER A 102 -15.19 4.33 0.28
N ILE A 103 -14.32 5.19 0.83
CA ILE A 103 -13.41 4.84 1.93
C ILE A 103 -14.22 4.49 3.18
N ASP A 104 -15.22 5.31 3.54
CA ASP A 104 -16.08 5.06 4.71
C ASP A 104 -16.80 3.71 4.59
N ALA A 105 -17.33 3.39 3.41
CA ALA A 105 -17.98 2.12 3.12
C ALA A 105 -17.04 0.91 3.13
N ASN A 106 -15.71 1.12 3.20
CA ASN A 106 -14.69 0.07 3.22
C ASN A 106 -14.03 -0.13 4.59
N LYS A 107 -14.52 0.52 5.65
CA LYS A 107 -14.12 0.19 7.03
C LYS A 107 -14.76 -1.14 7.45
N ARG A 108 -13.95 -2.06 7.94
CA ARG A 108 -14.38 -3.35 8.49
C ARG A 108 -14.89 -3.21 9.92
N ALA A 109 -15.59 -4.24 10.38
CA ALA A 109 -16.06 -4.33 11.76
C ALA A 109 -14.91 -4.36 12.80
N ASP A 110 -13.74 -4.83 12.41
CA ASP A 110 -12.51 -4.84 13.23
C ASP A 110 -11.70 -3.53 13.12
N ASN A 111 -12.28 -2.46 12.54
CA ASN A 111 -11.65 -1.16 12.27
C ASN A 111 -10.50 -1.15 11.25
N LEU A 112 -10.12 -2.28 10.68
CA LEU A 112 -9.24 -2.30 9.51
C LEU A 112 -10.00 -1.83 8.27
N TYR A 113 -9.29 -1.58 7.18
CA TYR A 113 -9.88 -1.22 5.90
C TYR A 113 -9.66 -2.33 4.86
N HIS A 114 -10.65 -2.54 4.00
CA HIS A 114 -10.50 -3.44 2.87
C HIS A 114 -9.43 -2.94 1.90
N ALA A 115 -8.56 -3.85 1.47
CA ALA A 115 -7.52 -3.55 0.48
C ALA A 115 -8.03 -3.79 -0.95
N TYR A 116 -8.57 -4.98 -1.17
CA TYR A 116 -9.09 -5.43 -2.46
C TYR A 116 -10.45 -6.09 -2.27
N ASN A 117 -11.36 -5.82 -3.20
CA ASN A 117 -12.69 -6.40 -3.25
C ASN A 117 -12.89 -7.08 -4.60
N LEU A 118 -13.86 -7.99 -4.66
CA LEU A 118 -14.31 -8.61 -5.90
C LEU A 118 -15.59 -7.94 -6.34
N MET A 119 -15.70 -7.67 -7.64
CA MET A 119 -16.95 -7.23 -8.26
C MET A 119 -17.50 -8.34 -9.15
N THR A 120 -18.81 -8.56 -9.11
CA THR A 120 -19.51 -9.53 -9.95
C THR A 120 -20.61 -8.81 -10.71
N VAL A 121 -20.68 -9.00 -12.03
CA VAL A 121 -21.84 -8.58 -12.83
C VAL A 121 -22.87 -9.70 -12.70
N ASP A 122 -23.85 -9.51 -11.82
CA ASP A 122 -24.83 -10.56 -11.49
C ASP A 122 -25.86 -10.76 -12.60
N ASN A 123 -26.20 -9.67 -13.29
CA ASN A 123 -27.08 -9.61 -14.45
C ASN A 123 -26.81 -8.32 -15.24
N ASP A 124 -27.64 -8.04 -16.25
CA ASP A 124 -27.48 -6.85 -17.10
C ASP A 124 -27.58 -5.50 -16.34
N ASN A 125 -28.09 -5.49 -15.10
CA ASN A 125 -28.42 -4.27 -14.36
C ASN A 125 -27.68 -4.11 -13.02
N GLU A 126 -26.98 -5.12 -12.52
CA GLU A 126 -26.45 -5.13 -11.14
C GLU A 126 -24.96 -5.49 -11.07
N VAL A 127 -24.24 -4.79 -10.18
CA VAL A 127 -22.88 -5.16 -9.77
C VAL A 127 -22.80 -5.26 -8.26
N SER A 128 -22.71 -6.49 -7.76
CA SER A 128 -22.40 -6.76 -6.36
C SER A 128 -20.90 -6.66 -6.07
N VAL A 129 -20.60 -6.40 -4.79
CA VAL A 129 -19.24 -6.35 -4.26
C VAL A 129 -19.13 -7.34 -3.10
N SER A 130 -18.13 -8.21 -3.15
CA SER A 130 -17.74 -9.07 -2.03
C SER A 130 -16.33 -8.73 -1.56
N CYS A 131 -16.08 -8.98 -0.28
CA CYS A 131 -14.86 -8.55 0.40
C CYS A 131 -13.88 -9.70 0.55
N LEU A 132 -12.58 -9.39 0.49
CA LEU A 132 -11.50 -10.33 0.79
C LEU A 132 -11.03 -10.16 2.24
N SER A 133 -10.12 -11.04 2.66
CA SER A 133 -9.45 -10.99 3.96
C SER A 133 -8.77 -9.65 4.22
N GLU A 134 -8.51 -9.36 5.49
CA GLU A 134 -7.63 -8.27 5.90
C GLU A 134 -6.26 -8.38 5.22
N MET A 135 -5.70 -7.24 4.78
CA MET A 135 -4.38 -7.20 4.16
C MET A 135 -3.61 -5.98 4.65
N LEU A 136 -2.32 -6.16 4.90
CA LEU A 136 -1.43 -5.10 5.38
C LEU A 136 -1.42 -3.88 4.45
N GLU A 137 -1.42 -4.13 3.14
CA GLU A 137 -1.38 -3.09 2.11
C GLU A 137 -2.56 -2.11 2.18
N GLY A 138 -3.77 -2.61 2.51
CA GLY A 138 -4.94 -1.75 2.70
C GLY A 138 -4.76 -0.76 3.85
N GLN A 139 -4.07 -1.20 4.91
CA GLN A 139 -3.84 -0.39 6.11
C GLN A 139 -2.80 0.69 5.82
N VAL A 140 -1.70 0.31 5.15
CA VAL A 140 -0.70 1.25 4.65
C VAL A 140 -1.37 2.31 3.77
N ALA A 141 -2.24 1.90 2.85
CA ALA A 141 -2.89 2.79 1.90
C ALA A 141 -3.85 3.79 2.60
N VAL A 142 -4.69 3.33 3.53
CA VAL A 142 -5.65 4.21 4.22
C VAL A 142 -4.96 5.18 5.18
N LEU A 143 -3.93 4.73 5.91
CA LEU A 143 -3.09 5.59 6.75
C LEU A 143 -2.37 6.66 5.92
N SER A 144 -2.00 6.32 4.69
CA SER A 144 -1.37 7.24 3.74
C SER A 144 -2.36 8.15 3.00
N ALA A 145 -3.68 7.93 3.11
CA ALA A 145 -4.68 8.61 2.27
C ALA A 145 -4.89 10.10 2.62
N LYS A 146 -4.36 10.55 3.77
CA LYS A 146 -4.63 11.88 4.39
C LYS A 146 -6.10 12.11 4.73
N TYR A 147 -6.90 11.04 4.79
CA TYR A 147 -8.35 11.09 5.02
C TYR A 147 -8.68 10.98 6.51
N LEU A 148 -8.07 10.00 7.18
CA LEU A 148 -8.34 9.71 8.58
C LEU A 148 -7.87 10.84 9.50
N SER A 149 -8.63 11.06 10.57
CA SER A 149 -8.16 11.82 11.73
C SER A 149 -7.05 11.05 12.45
N SER A 150 -6.26 11.73 13.27
CA SER A 150 -5.17 11.10 14.03
C SER A 150 -5.70 10.02 15.00
N LYS A 151 -6.92 10.19 15.53
CA LYS A 151 -7.60 9.18 16.36
C LYS A 151 -8.04 7.97 15.55
N ALA A 152 -8.63 8.18 14.37
CA ALA A 152 -9.01 7.07 13.49
C ALA A 152 -7.80 6.29 12.97
N ALA A 153 -6.68 6.97 12.68
CA ALA A 153 -5.42 6.32 12.34
C ALA A 153 -4.89 5.46 13.49
N LEU A 154 -4.98 5.95 14.74
CA LEU A 154 -4.62 5.18 15.92
C LEU A 154 -5.50 3.94 16.10
N GLU A 155 -6.82 4.06 15.93
CA GLU A 155 -7.75 2.91 15.99
C GLU A 155 -7.41 1.82 14.95
N VAL A 156 -7.02 2.22 13.74
CA VAL A 156 -6.55 1.29 12.70
C VAL A 156 -5.28 0.57 13.17
N LEU A 157 -4.33 1.28 13.76
CA LEU A 157 -3.06 0.70 14.21
C LEU A 157 -3.24 -0.23 15.42
N ASP A 158 -4.06 0.15 16.39
CA ASP A 158 -4.41 -0.72 17.51
C ASP A 158 -5.05 -2.02 17.00
N SER A 159 -5.94 -1.90 16.02
CA SER A 159 -6.63 -3.05 15.44
C SER A 159 -5.70 -3.90 14.59
N LEU A 160 -4.77 -3.28 13.87
CA LEU A 160 -3.74 -3.97 13.09
C LEU A 160 -2.83 -4.79 13.99
N LYS A 161 -2.38 -4.23 15.12
CA LYS A 161 -1.58 -4.95 16.12
C LYS A 161 -2.34 -6.14 16.71
N ASN A 162 -3.65 -6.01 16.92
CA ASN A 162 -4.51 -7.08 17.44
C ASN A 162 -5.01 -8.07 16.36
N SER A 163 -4.62 -7.88 15.09
CA SER A 163 -5.13 -8.68 13.97
C SER A 163 -4.31 -9.95 13.74
N LYS A 164 -4.83 -10.83 12.88
CA LYS A 164 -4.12 -12.01 12.36
C LYS A 164 -2.91 -11.67 11.48
N LEU A 165 -2.70 -10.39 11.18
CA LEU A 165 -1.54 -9.93 10.42
C LEU A 165 -0.30 -9.80 11.31
N PHE A 166 -0.46 -9.70 12.63
CA PHE A 166 0.68 -9.65 13.53
C PHE A 166 1.30 -11.04 13.70
N ARG A 167 2.60 -11.15 13.46
CA ARG A 167 3.39 -12.38 13.57
C ARG A 167 4.36 -12.24 14.75
N GLU A 168 4.11 -13.02 15.79
CA GLU A 168 4.72 -12.84 17.11
C GLU A 168 6.23 -13.10 17.17
N ASP A 169 6.73 -14.18 16.55
CA ASP A 169 8.15 -14.58 16.62
C ASP A 169 9.09 -13.50 16.07
N GLN A 170 8.65 -12.77 15.05
CA GLN A 170 9.36 -11.65 14.43
C GLN A 170 8.81 -10.28 14.85
N TYR A 171 7.76 -10.24 15.67
CA TYR A 171 7.11 -9.03 16.16
C TYR A 171 6.80 -8.00 15.06
N SER A 172 6.27 -8.48 13.93
CA SER A 172 6.06 -7.69 12.71
C SER A 172 4.83 -8.20 11.94
N TYR A 173 4.60 -7.74 10.71
CA TYR A 173 3.34 -7.95 9.99
C TYR A 173 3.48 -8.79 8.72
N ILE A 174 2.61 -9.78 8.55
CA ILE A 174 2.42 -10.51 7.29
C ILE A 174 1.43 -9.80 6.36
N LEU A 175 1.47 -10.10 5.06
CA LEU A 175 0.66 -9.40 4.06
C LEU A 175 -0.84 -9.66 4.18
N TYR A 176 -1.21 -10.89 4.56
CA TYR A 176 -2.57 -11.40 4.75
C TYR A 176 -2.51 -12.58 5.72
N PRO A 177 -3.63 -12.99 6.34
CA PRO A 177 -3.62 -14.02 7.37
C PRO A 177 -3.01 -15.33 6.88
N ASN A 178 -2.15 -15.92 7.72
CA ASN A 178 -1.74 -17.29 7.52
C ASN A 178 -2.95 -18.22 7.63
N LYS A 179 -2.97 -19.31 6.86
CA LYS A 179 -4.07 -20.28 6.88
C LYS A 179 -3.56 -21.68 6.57
N GLU A 180 -4.25 -22.66 7.13
CA GLU A 180 -4.04 -24.06 6.76
C GLU A 180 -4.66 -24.32 5.38
N LEU A 181 -3.85 -24.89 4.48
CA LEU A 181 -4.34 -25.40 3.21
C LEU A 181 -4.76 -26.86 3.39
N PRO A 182 -5.81 -27.32 2.68
CA PRO A 182 -6.21 -28.72 2.75
C PRO A 182 -5.01 -29.62 2.46
N LYS A 183 -4.82 -30.65 3.27
CA LYS A 183 -3.76 -31.63 3.04
C LYS A 183 -4.04 -32.39 1.74
N PHE A 184 -3.02 -33.05 1.19
CA PHE A 184 -3.13 -33.67 -0.13
C PHE A 184 -4.36 -34.59 -0.29
N LEU A 185 -4.66 -35.41 0.72
CA LEU A 185 -5.80 -36.34 0.70
C LEU A 185 -7.17 -35.66 0.93
N GLU A 186 -7.20 -34.43 1.41
CA GLU A 186 -8.42 -33.66 1.70
C GLU A 186 -8.85 -32.77 0.52
N LYS A 187 -7.95 -32.53 -0.44
CA LYS A 187 -8.14 -31.52 -1.50
C LYS A 187 -9.21 -31.83 -2.54
N ASN A 188 -9.46 -33.11 -2.81
CA ASN A 188 -10.17 -33.54 -4.01
C ASN A 188 -11.16 -34.65 -3.68
N THR A 189 -12.10 -34.39 -2.78
CA THR A 189 -13.14 -35.36 -2.43
C THR A 189 -14.51 -34.78 -2.76
N ILE A 190 -15.27 -35.51 -3.57
CA ILE A 190 -16.64 -35.18 -3.98
C ILE A 190 -17.58 -35.92 -3.03
N SER A 191 -18.58 -35.22 -2.48
CA SER A 191 -19.53 -35.87 -1.57
C SER A 191 -20.38 -36.91 -2.30
N GLN A 192 -20.81 -37.94 -1.56
CA GLN A 192 -21.61 -39.01 -2.14
C GLN A 192 -22.96 -38.51 -2.67
N GLU A 193 -23.55 -37.50 -2.02
CA GLU A 193 -24.79 -36.86 -2.43
C GLU A 193 -24.65 -36.16 -3.78
N VAL A 194 -23.55 -35.43 -3.98
CA VAL A 194 -23.28 -34.72 -5.25
C VAL A 194 -23.13 -35.71 -6.39
N VAL A 195 -22.45 -36.83 -6.17
CA VAL A 195 -22.31 -37.90 -7.17
C VAL A 195 -23.65 -38.56 -7.45
N ALA A 196 -24.41 -38.94 -6.41
CA ALA A 196 -25.71 -39.61 -6.55
C ALA A 196 -26.76 -38.78 -7.28
N GLN A 197 -26.67 -37.44 -7.21
CA GLN A 197 -27.55 -36.52 -7.93
C GLN A 197 -27.20 -36.32 -9.41
N SER A 198 -26.04 -36.84 -9.88
CA SER A 198 -25.61 -36.73 -11.29
C SER A 198 -25.69 -38.08 -12.00
N GLU A 199 -26.51 -38.14 -13.03
CA GLU A 199 -26.63 -39.29 -13.91
C GLU A 199 -25.32 -39.52 -14.69
N LEU A 200 -24.64 -38.45 -15.09
CA LEU A 200 -23.34 -38.54 -15.76
C LEU A 200 -22.28 -39.15 -14.85
N LEU A 201 -22.10 -38.63 -13.64
CA LEU A 201 -21.05 -39.10 -12.71
C LEU A 201 -21.28 -40.54 -12.27
N THR A 202 -22.52 -40.92 -11.96
CA THR A 202 -22.87 -42.30 -11.60
C THR A 202 -22.62 -43.29 -12.75
N ASN A 203 -22.99 -42.93 -13.97
CA ASN A 203 -22.76 -43.78 -15.14
C ASN A 203 -21.28 -43.90 -15.51
N LEU A 204 -20.49 -42.84 -15.35
CA LEU A 204 -19.03 -42.90 -15.54
C LEU A 204 -18.38 -43.88 -14.56
N ILE A 205 -18.81 -43.88 -13.29
CA ILE A 205 -18.34 -44.85 -12.29
C ILE A 205 -18.76 -46.28 -12.66
N ALA A 206 -20.01 -46.50 -13.05
CA ALA A 206 -20.51 -47.82 -13.45
C ALA A 206 -19.75 -48.38 -14.67
N ALA A 207 -19.34 -47.51 -15.59
CA ALA A 207 -18.55 -47.86 -16.78
C ALA A 207 -17.03 -47.95 -16.51
N ASN A 208 -16.58 -47.77 -15.27
CA ASN A 208 -15.16 -47.67 -14.90
C ASN A 208 -14.37 -46.63 -15.73
N ASN A 209 -15.04 -45.54 -16.13
CA ASN A 209 -14.47 -44.45 -16.91
C ASN A 209 -13.87 -43.39 -15.97
N ALA A 210 -12.54 -43.37 -15.88
CA ALA A 210 -11.79 -42.47 -15.01
C ALA A 210 -11.45 -41.10 -15.64
N GLN A 211 -12.04 -40.72 -16.78
CA GLN A 211 -11.70 -39.46 -17.47
C GLN A 211 -12.07 -38.23 -16.64
N ILE A 212 -13.19 -38.27 -15.89
CA ILE A 212 -13.64 -37.15 -15.04
C ILE A 212 -13.60 -37.50 -13.55
N ILE A 213 -14.12 -38.68 -13.18
CA ILE A 213 -14.34 -39.08 -11.79
C ILE A 213 -13.80 -40.50 -11.57
N LYS A 214 -13.27 -40.78 -10.37
CA LYS A 214 -12.85 -42.11 -9.94
C LYS A 214 -13.31 -42.37 -8.51
N LYS A 215 -13.77 -43.59 -8.24
CA LYS A 215 -14.04 -44.10 -6.90
C LYS A 215 -12.79 -44.80 -6.36
N ASP A 216 -12.36 -44.48 -5.14
CA ASP A 216 -11.22 -45.14 -4.50
C ASP A 216 -11.60 -46.48 -3.84
N CYS A 217 -10.64 -47.13 -3.19
CA CYS A 217 -10.87 -48.41 -2.52
C CYS A 217 -11.65 -48.31 -1.20
N ASN A 218 -11.77 -47.11 -0.63
CA ASN A 218 -12.54 -46.85 0.60
C ASN A 218 -13.98 -46.42 0.30
N GLY A 219 -14.26 -46.10 -0.96
CA GLY A 219 -15.58 -45.75 -1.46
C GLY A 219 -15.79 -44.26 -1.69
N ASP A 220 -14.75 -43.44 -1.54
CA ASP A 220 -14.78 -42.00 -1.79
C ASP A 220 -14.57 -41.67 -3.27
N TYR A 221 -14.98 -40.47 -3.66
CA TYR A 221 -15.00 -40.04 -5.06
C TYR A 221 -14.08 -38.85 -5.28
N HIS A 222 -13.31 -38.89 -6.36
CA HIS A 222 -12.31 -37.87 -6.68
C HIS A 222 -12.41 -37.46 -8.14
N PHE A 223 -12.20 -36.17 -8.45
CA PHE A 223 -11.95 -35.76 -9.83
C PHE A 223 -10.61 -36.29 -10.34
N ASN A 224 -10.47 -36.37 -11.66
CA ASN A 224 -9.23 -36.80 -12.30
C ASN A 224 -8.04 -35.93 -11.84
N GLY A 225 -6.95 -36.59 -11.40
CA GLY A 225 -5.76 -35.93 -10.84
C GLY A 225 -4.96 -35.07 -11.82
N ASN A 226 -5.27 -35.09 -13.11
CA ASN A 226 -4.62 -34.24 -14.11
C ASN A 226 -5.25 -32.85 -14.25
N PHE A 227 -6.43 -32.62 -13.64
CA PHE A 227 -7.13 -31.34 -13.73
C PHE A 227 -6.48 -30.28 -12.84
N LYS A 228 -6.13 -29.15 -13.44
CA LYS A 228 -5.63 -27.95 -12.76
C LYS A 228 -6.75 -26.98 -12.42
N ASN A 229 -7.76 -26.87 -13.30
CA ASN A 229 -8.90 -25.99 -13.14
C ASN A 229 -10.09 -26.45 -14.01
N ALA A 230 -11.17 -25.67 -14.01
CA ALA A 230 -12.40 -25.98 -14.73
C ALA A 230 -12.20 -26.13 -16.25
N ALA A 231 -11.20 -25.48 -16.86
CA ALA A 231 -10.96 -25.62 -18.30
C ALA A 231 -10.51 -27.03 -18.68
N ASP A 232 -9.68 -27.68 -17.84
CA ASP A 232 -9.29 -29.08 -18.07
C ASP A 232 -10.51 -30.02 -17.98
N LEU A 233 -11.41 -29.75 -17.03
CA LEU A 233 -12.69 -30.46 -16.91
C LEU A 233 -13.59 -30.21 -18.13
N GLU A 234 -13.68 -28.98 -18.63
CA GLU A 234 -14.45 -28.66 -19.83
C GLU A 234 -13.93 -29.39 -21.06
N ILE A 235 -12.61 -29.50 -21.22
CA ILE A 235 -11.98 -30.29 -22.29
C ILE A 235 -12.35 -31.77 -22.15
N ALA A 236 -12.32 -32.33 -20.94
CA ALA A 236 -12.71 -33.70 -20.68
C ALA A 236 -14.21 -33.94 -20.99
N LEU A 237 -15.08 -33.03 -20.58
CA LEU A 237 -16.52 -33.08 -20.91
C LEU A 237 -16.76 -32.99 -22.42
N GLN A 238 -16.02 -32.15 -23.14
CA GLN A 238 -16.10 -32.04 -24.61
C GLN A 238 -15.58 -33.30 -25.32
N SER A 239 -14.63 -34.02 -24.73
CA SER A 239 -14.22 -35.33 -25.25
C SER A 239 -15.34 -36.36 -25.06
N LEU A 240 -15.96 -36.39 -23.87
CA LEU A 240 -17.08 -37.29 -23.58
C LEU A 240 -18.32 -36.99 -24.43
N SER A 241 -18.52 -35.74 -24.87
CA SER A 241 -19.64 -35.40 -25.75
C SER A 241 -19.53 -36.01 -27.15
N LYS A 242 -18.42 -36.71 -27.47
CA LYS A 242 -18.22 -37.47 -28.72
C LYS A 242 -18.39 -38.99 -28.51
N THR A 243 -18.98 -39.39 -27.39
CA THR A 243 -19.15 -40.79 -26.98
C THR A 243 -20.61 -41.07 -26.62
N SER A 244 -20.90 -42.27 -26.10
CA SER A 244 -22.23 -42.64 -25.61
C SER A 244 -22.76 -41.78 -24.46
N PHE A 245 -21.95 -40.87 -23.89
CA PHE A 245 -22.32 -39.96 -22.80
C PHE A 245 -22.80 -38.58 -23.28
N GLU A 246 -22.95 -38.34 -24.60
CA GLU A 246 -23.28 -37.02 -25.17
C GLU A 246 -24.51 -36.38 -24.52
N ILE A 247 -25.61 -37.12 -24.41
CA ILE A 247 -26.89 -36.61 -23.88
C ILE A 247 -26.72 -36.17 -22.41
N GLN A 248 -26.04 -36.99 -21.60
CA GLN A 248 -25.80 -36.68 -20.19
C GLN A 248 -24.86 -35.48 -20.04
N VAL A 249 -23.83 -35.35 -20.89
CA VAL A 249 -22.95 -34.16 -20.89
C VAL A 249 -23.73 -32.89 -21.22
N GLN A 250 -24.58 -32.91 -22.25
CA GLN A 250 -25.38 -31.74 -22.61
C GLN A 250 -26.31 -31.30 -21.46
N LYS A 251 -26.91 -32.26 -20.76
CA LYS A 251 -27.82 -32.01 -19.63
C LYS A 251 -27.10 -31.54 -18.36
N GLU A 252 -25.95 -32.14 -18.03
CA GLU A 252 -25.32 -32.00 -16.71
C GLU A 252 -23.99 -31.24 -16.70
N LYS A 253 -23.48 -30.75 -17.85
CA LYS A 253 -22.22 -29.98 -17.90
C LYS A 253 -22.14 -28.88 -16.83
N LYS A 254 -23.20 -28.06 -16.70
CA LYS A 254 -23.26 -26.98 -15.71
C LYS A 254 -23.18 -27.49 -14.28
N TYR A 255 -23.89 -28.59 -13.98
CA TYR A 255 -23.89 -29.20 -12.65
C TYR A 255 -22.51 -29.75 -12.29
N VAL A 256 -21.84 -30.47 -13.20
CA VAL A 256 -20.51 -31.03 -12.94
C VAL A 256 -19.46 -29.93 -12.76
N LEU A 257 -19.54 -28.84 -13.52
CA LEU A 257 -18.68 -27.66 -13.33
C LEU A 257 -18.94 -26.98 -11.97
N GLN A 258 -20.20 -26.93 -11.52
CA GLN A 258 -20.55 -26.43 -10.19
C GLN A 258 -20.03 -27.34 -9.08
N ALA A 259 -20.10 -28.67 -9.23
CA ALA A 259 -19.51 -29.62 -8.30
C ALA A 259 -17.98 -29.47 -8.21
N PHE A 260 -17.31 -29.28 -9.35
CA PHE A 260 -15.88 -29.00 -9.40
C PHE A 260 -15.53 -27.69 -8.68
N GLU A 261 -16.29 -26.63 -8.93
CA GLU A 261 -16.13 -25.36 -8.22
C GLU A 261 -16.43 -25.47 -6.73
N ALA A 262 -17.40 -26.29 -6.32
CA ALA A 262 -17.69 -26.50 -4.90
C ALA A 262 -16.54 -27.21 -4.16
N VAL A 263 -15.84 -28.14 -4.82
CA VAL A 263 -14.68 -28.85 -4.25
C VAL A 263 -13.46 -27.91 -4.16
N PHE A 264 -13.17 -27.15 -5.22
CA PHE A 264 -11.91 -26.39 -5.31
C PHE A 264 -12.02 -24.90 -4.97
N ASN A 265 -13.22 -24.33 -4.97
CA ASN A 265 -13.52 -22.93 -4.69
C ASN A 265 -12.58 -21.95 -5.43
N HIS A 266 -12.37 -22.18 -6.74
CA HIS A 266 -11.43 -21.40 -7.53
C HIS A 266 -11.87 -19.96 -7.73
N LYS A 267 -13.15 -19.61 -7.55
CA LYS A 267 -13.61 -18.22 -7.50
C LYS A 267 -12.92 -17.40 -6.40
N SER A 268 -12.49 -18.05 -5.32
CA SER A 268 -11.74 -17.40 -4.24
C SER A 268 -10.23 -17.30 -4.50
N PHE A 269 -9.73 -17.80 -5.64
CA PHE A 269 -8.31 -17.76 -5.98
C PHE A 269 -7.89 -16.36 -6.42
N THR A 270 -7.09 -15.70 -5.59
CA THR A 270 -6.56 -14.34 -5.84
C THR A 270 -5.13 -14.36 -6.39
N GLY A 271 -4.62 -15.54 -6.80
CA GLY A 271 -3.23 -15.74 -7.21
C GLY A 271 -2.45 -16.66 -6.28
N ARG A 272 -1.14 -16.83 -6.56
CA ARG A 272 -0.24 -17.75 -5.84
C ARG A 272 -0.06 -17.45 -4.34
N SER A 273 -0.41 -16.24 -3.92
CA SER A 273 -0.28 -15.72 -2.56
C SER A 273 -0.80 -16.70 -1.50
N GLY A 274 -1.98 -17.26 -1.75
CA GLY A 274 -2.64 -18.18 -0.83
C GLY A 274 -2.30 -19.65 -1.03
N THR A 275 -1.28 -20.02 -1.84
CA THR A 275 -1.02 -21.42 -2.22
C THR A 275 0.44 -21.86 -2.09
N PHE A 276 1.30 -21.04 -1.48
CA PHE A 276 2.72 -21.35 -1.19
C PHE A 276 3.21 -20.68 0.10
N TYR A 277 4.43 -21.01 0.55
CA TYR A 277 4.90 -20.74 1.93
C TYR A 277 6.19 -19.90 2.04
N GLY A 278 6.54 -19.14 0.99
CA GLY A 278 7.69 -18.23 0.98
C GLY A 278 7.44 -17.04 0.07
N TYR A 279 8.39 -16.11 -0.07
CA TYR A 279 8.18 -14.84 -0.79
C TYR A 279 6.97 -14.08 -0.24
N GLU A 280 5.96 -13.81 -1.05
CA GLU A 280 4.72 -13.19 -0.60
C GLU A 280 3.81 -14.16 0.17
N GLY A 281 4.08 -15.47 0.14
CA GLY A 281 3.17 -16.53 0.58
C GLY A 281 2.80 -16.58 2.05
N LEU A 282 2.05 -17.63 2.39
CA LEU A 282 1.46 -17.84 3.71
C LEU A 282 2.52 -17.82 4.83
N GLY A 283 2.28 -16.99 5.84
CA GLY A 283 3.15 -16.82 7.01
C GLY A 283 4.45 -16.03 6.76
N SER A 284 4.66 -15.54 5.54
CA SER A 284 5.85 -14.76 5.19
C SER A 284 5.66 -13.26 5.45
N ILE A 285 6.64 -12.65 6.12
CA ILE A 285 6.74 -11.19 6.23
C ILE A 285 7.41 -10.68 4.96
N TYR A 286 6.81 -9.69 4.31
CA TYR A 286 7.41 -9.03 3.15
C TYR A 286 7.83 -7.60 3.53
N TRP A 287 9.13 -7.41 3.73
CA TRP A 287 9.67 -6.27 4.48
C TRP A 287 9.39 -4.92 3.84
N HIS A 288 9.33 -4.86 2.50
CA HIS A 288 8.98 -3.61 1.82
C HIS A 288 7.59 -3.09 2.24
N MET A 289 6.60 -3.95 2.45
CA MET A 289 5.28 -3.49 2.90
C MET A 289 5.29 -3.01 4.36
N VAL A 290 6.12 -3.62 5.20
CA VAL A 290 6.30 -3.19 6.61
C VAL A 290 7.00 -1.83 6.66
N SER A 291 8.05 -1.58 5.87
CA SER A 291 8.69 -0.26 5.82
C SER A 291 7.77 0.82 5.21
N LYS A 292 6.86 0.46 4.30
CA LYS A 292 5.78 1.37 3.89
C LYS A 292 4.83 1.70 5.03
N LEU A 293 4.48 0.71 5.87
CA LEU A 293 3.70 0.94 7.09
C LEU A 293 4.44 1.91 8.02
N GLN A 294 5.72 1.68 8.28
CA GLN A 294 6.55 2.56 9.12
C GLN A 294 6.48 4.01 8.64
N LEU A 295 6.68 4.24 7.35
CA LEU A 295 6.60 5.59 6.75
C LEU A 295 5.18 6.18 6.86
N ALA A 296 4.14 5.39 6.63
CA ALA A 296 2.76 5.85 6.77
C ALA A 296 2.43 6.24 8.22
N VAL A 297 2.90 5.46 9.20
CA VAL A 297 2.71 5.74 10.63
C VAL A 297 3.52 6.96 11.05
N GLN A 298 4.73 7.13 10.53
CA GLN A 298 5.53 8.34 10.73
C GLN A 298 4.75 9.59 10.27
N GLU A 299 4.21 9.56 9.06
CA GLU A 299 3.40 10.66 8.54
C GLU A 299 2.14 10.92 9.41
N CYS A 300 1.58 9.89 10.03
CA CYS A 300 0.46 10.03 10.98
C CYS A 300 0.91 10.68 12.29
N CYS A 301 2.09 10.32 12.82
CA CYS A 301 2.69 10.95 13.99
C CYS A 301 2.93 12.45 13.74
N LEU A 302 3.56 12.79 12.61
CA LEU A 302 3.83 14.17 12.22
C LEU A 302 2.55 14.98 12.10
N LYS A 303 1.51 14.42 11.49
CA LYS A 303 0.18 15.04 11.41
C LYS A 303 -0.40 15.31 12.80
N ALA A 304 -0.37 14.32 13.70
CA ALA A 304 -0.91 14.46 15.06
C ALA A 304 -0.18 15.54 15.86
N ILE A 305 1.14 15.67 15.69
CA ILE A 305 1.96 16.70 16.31
C ILE A 305 1.64 18.09 15.71
N GLU A 306 1.58 18.22 14.38
CA GLU A 306 1.25 19.50 13.69
C GLU A 306 -0.15 20.00 14.09
N GLU A 307 -1.12 19.09 14.24
CA GLU A 307 -2.49 19.41 14.65
C GLU A 307 -2.67 19.55 16.17
N LYS A 308 -1.60 19.41 16.97
CA LYS A 308 -1.63 19.46 18.45
C LYS A 308 -2.69 18.51 19.04
N ALA A 309 -2.73 17.27 18.56
CA ALA A 309 -3.54 16.22 19.16
C ALA A 309 -3.15 15.98 20.63
N SER A 310 -3.99 15.25 21.37
CA SER A 310 -3.70 14.94 22.78
C SER A 310 -2.35 14.21 22.94
N ALA A 311 -1.67 14.45 24.06
CA ALA A 311 -0.41 13.77 24.38
C ALA A 311 -0.55 12.25 24.38
N GLU A 312 -1.71 11.73 24.79
CA GLU A 312 -2.02 10.30 24.73
C GLU A 312 -2.05 9.80 23.27
N THR A 313 -2.77 10.49 22.38
CA THR A 313 -2.86 10.11 20.95
C THR A 313 -1.48 10.15 20.29
N ILE A 314 -0.70 11.22 20.53
CA ILE A 314 0.66 11.34 19.99
C ILE A 314 1.55 10.23 20.54
N GLY A 315 1.55 10.01 21.87
CA GLY A 315 2.37 8.99 22.51
C GLY A 315 2.06 7.58 22.02
N ARG A 316 0.78 7.24 21.82
CA ARG A 316 0.38 5.92 21.31
C ARG A 316 0.70 5.73 19.82
N LEU A 317 0.58 6.77 18.99
CA LEU A 317 1.05 6.71 17.61
C LEU A 317 2.58 6.51 17.54
N LEU A 318 3.34 7.21 18.40
CA LEU A 318 4.79 7.02 18.51
C LEU A 318 5.14 5.61 19.00
N ALA A 319 4.37 5.04 19.93
CA ALA A 319 4.57 3.66 20.37
C ALA A 319 4.43 2.67 19.21
N HIS A 320 3.38 2.81 18.38
CA HIS A 320 3.24 2.03 17.15
C HIS A 320 4.41 2.26 16.20
N TYR A 321 4.85 3.51 16.00
CA TYR A 321 5.99 3.83 15.16
C TYR A 321 7.27 3.09 15.59
N TYR A 322 7.66 3.21 16.86
CA TYR A 322 8.89 2.60 17.36
C TYR A 322 8.81 1.07 17.41
N GLU A 323 7.63 0.50 17.71
CA GLU A 323 7.44 -0.94 17.68
C GLU A 323 7.59 -1.51 16.25
N ILE A 324 7.00 -0.84 15.26
CA ILE A 324 7.17 -1.22 13.85
C ILE A 324 8.64 -1.13 13.45
N ASN A 325 9.34 -0.06 13.87
CA ASN A 325 10.77 0.11 13.62
C ASN A 325 11.63 -0.99 14.25
N GLU A 326 11.33 -1.38 15.49
CA GLU A 326 11.98 -2.51 16.15
C GLU A 326 11.69 -3.84 15.44
N GLY A 327 10.47 -3.99 14.92
CA GLY A 327 10.03 -5.12 14.10
C GLY A 327 10.83 -5.30 12.80
N ILE A 328 11.31 -4.21 12.17
CA ILE A 328 12.23 -4.26 11.01
C ILE A 328 13.49 -5.06 11.35
N GLY A 329 13.99 -4.92 12.58
CA GLY A 329 14.89 -5.91 13.16
C GLY A 329 16.37 -5.56 13.17
N VAL A 330 16.78 -4.30 12.95
CA VAL A 330 18.20 -3.87 13.02
C VAL A 330 18.86 -4.25 14.37
N HIS A 331 18.08 -4.30 15.45
CA HIS A 331 18.55 -4.65 16.80
C HIS A 331 18.25 -6.10 17.22
N LYS A 332 17.69 -6.93 16.32
CA LYS A 332 17.49 -8.36 16.61
C LYS A 332 18.83 -9.07 16.65
N SER A 333 18.89 -10.18 17.39
CA SER A 333 20.06 -11.07 17.31
C SER A 333 20.21 -11.64 15.89
N PRO A 334 21.45 -11.89 15.42
CA PRO A 334 21.66 -12.52 14.11
C PRO A 334 20.94 -13.87 13.96
N ALA A 335 20.77 -14.60 15.07
CA ALA A 335 20.04 -15.87 15.08
C ALA A 335 18.54 -15.69 14.79
N LEU A 336 17.90 -14.67 15.39
CA LEU A 336 16.49 -14.38 15.15
C LEU A 336 16.27 -13.74 13.76
N TYR A 337 17.16 -12.84 13.35
CA TYR A 337 17.12 -12.21 12.04
C TYR A 337 17.41 -13.22 10.91
N GLY A 338 18.35 -14.14 11.16
CA GLY A 338 18.83 -15.16 10.23
C GLY A 338 19.93 -14.68 9.26
N ALA A 339 20.50 -13.50 9.51
CA ALA A 339 21.58 -12.87 8.75
C ALA A 339 22.20 -11.72 9.57
N PHE A 340 23.04 -10.89 8.95
CA PHE A 340 23.45 -9.61 9.54
C PHE A 340 22.24 -8.65 9.60
N PRO A 341 21.83 -8.18 10.79
CA PRO A 341 20.64 -7.33 10.94
C PRO A 341 20.74 -5.96 10.26
N THR A 342 21.95 -5.54 9.90
CA THR A 342 22.21 -4.30 9.15
C THR A 342 21.93 -4.42 7.66
N ASP A 343 21.78 -5.65 7.15
CA ASP A 343 21.58 -5.90 5.73
C ASP A 343 20.09 -6.06 5.43
N PRO A 344 19.54 -5.36 4.43
CA PRO A 344 18.14 -5.50 4.04
C PRO A 344 17.88 -6.79 3.27
N TYR A 345 16.69 -7.36 3.45
CA TYR A 345 16.23 -8.58 2.77
C TYR A 345 14.78 -8.42 2.32
N SER A 346 14.37 -9.10 1.24
CA SER A 346 13.00 -8.93 0.73
C SER A 346 11.94 -9.52 1.65
N HIS A 347 12.18 -10.70 2.23
CA HIS A 347 11.18 -11.40 3.03
C HIS A 347 11.77 -12.33 4.09
N THR A 348 10.97 -12.67 5.10
CA THR A 348 11.26 -13.69 6.11
C THR A 348 10.09 -14.68 6.17
N PRO A 349 10.22 -15.90 5.61
CA PRO A 349 9.13 -16.89 5.60
C PRO A 349 8.89 -17.47 7.00
N ALA A 350 7.84 -18.28 7.16
CA ALA A 350 7.48 -18.85 8.47
C ALA A 350 8.58 -19.74 9.07
N GLY A 351 9.27 -20.53 8.24
CA GLY A 351 10.22 -21.55 8.69
C GLY A 351 11.71 -21.21 8.55
N LYS A 352 12.07 -19.97 8.22
CA LYS A 352 13.48 -19.53 8.05
C LYS A 352 13.65 -18.08 8.47
N GLY A 353 14.90 -17.64 8.65
CA GLY A 353 15.24 -16.23 8.75
C GLY A 353 15.25 -15.51 7.40
N ALA A 354 15.82 -14.31 7.36
CA ALA A 354 15.78 -13.39 6.22
C ALA A 354 16.26 -14.00 4.88
N GLN A 355 15.56 -13.70 3.78
CA GLN A 355 15.79 -14.24 2.44
C GLN A 355 15.82 -13.13 1.37
N GLN A 356 16.65 -13.32 0.33
CA GLN A 356 16.91 -12.37 -0.77
C GLN A 356 17.59 -11.05 -0.33
N PRO A 357 18.94 -11.03 -0.22
CA PRO A 357 19.68 -9.86 0.26
C PRO A 357 19.70 -8.68 -0.72
N GLY A 358 19.82 -7.47 -0.17
CA GLY A 358 20.32 -6.29 -0.86
C GLY A 358 19.23 -5.43 -1.50
N MET A 359 19.00 -5.58 -2.80
CA MET A 359 18.29 -4.59 -3.63
C MET A 359 16.75 -4.68 -3.54
N THR A 360 16.21 -4.68 -2.33
CA THR A 360 14.76 -4.58 -2.07
C THR A 360 14.32 -3.12 -2.05
N GLY A 361 13.09 -2.84 -2.50
CA GLY A 361 12.47 -1.51 -2.40
C GLY A 361 12.25 -1.03 -0.96
N GLN A 362 12.42 -1.90 0.04
CA GLN A 362 12.39 -1.56 1.46
C GLN A 362 13.31 -0.37 1.79
N VAL A 363 14.54 -0.40 1.26
CA VAL A 363 15.60 0.55 1.64
C VAL A 363 15.21 2.00 1.38
N LYS A 364 14.43 2.27 0.32
CA LYS A 364 14.02 3.64 0.01
C LYS A 364 12.99 4.18 1.00
N GLU A 365 12.13 3.33 1.55
CA GLU A 365 11.13 3.76 2.54
C GLU A 365 11.81 3.99 3.90
N ASP A 366 12.82 3.19 4.25
CA ASP A 366 13.62 3.35 5.46
C ASP A 366 14.51 4.60 5.41
N ILE A 367 15.08 4.95 4.25
CA ILE A 367 15.78 6.23 4.03
C ILE A 367 14.85 7.43 4.29
N LEU A 368 13.63 7.40 3.74
CA LEU A 368 12.65 8.47 3.95
C LEU A 368 12.23 8.56 5.42
N SER A 369 11.99 7.40 6.05
CA SER A 369 11.67 7.33 7.48
C SER A 369 12.81 7.92 8.31
N ARG A 370 14.07 7.60 8.00
CA ARG A 370 15.21 8.13 8.74
C ARG A 370 15.31 9.66 8.65
N PHE A 371 15.06 10.25 7.48
CA PHE A 371 15.01 11.71 7.35
C PHE A 371 13.86 12.33 8.16
N GLY A 372 12.70 11.66 8.23
CA GLY A 372 11.59 12.09 9.07
C GLY A 372 11.88 12.00 10.57
N GLU A 373 12.61 10.98 11.03
CA GLU A 373 13.06 10.85 12.43
C GLU A 373 14.02 11.97 12.81
N LEU A 374 15.02 12.22 11.96
CA LEU A 374 15.96 13.32 12.11
C LEU A 374 15.26 14.69 12.00
N GLY A 375 14.00 14.73 11.57
CA GLY A 375 13.21 15.94 11.48
C GLY A 375 13.60 16.84 10.32
N VAL A 376 14.11 16.29 9.22
CA VAL A 376 14.53 17.07 8.05
C VAL A 376 13.34 17.25 7.12
N PHE A 377 12.79 18.46 7.08
CA PHE A 377 11.60 18.80 6.28
C PHE A 377 11.89 19.91 5.29
N VAL A 378 11.19 19.88 4.15
CA VAL A 378 11.21 20.97 3.17
C VAL A 378 9.79 21.48 2.97
N LYS A 379 9.56 22.77 3.25
CA LYS A 379 8.25 23.42 3.11
C LYS A 379 8.44 24.83 2.56
N ASN A 380 7.69 25.17 1.51
CA ASN A 380 7.75 26.49 0.86
C ASN A 380 9.20 26.91 0.46
N GLY A 381 9.97 25.98 -0.10
CA GLY A 381 11.36 26.25 -0.53
C GLY A 381 12.39 26.36 0.60
N LYS A 382 11.98 26.14 1.86
CA LYS A 382 12.84 26.26 3.04
C LYS A 382 13.15 24.91 3.66
N LEU A 383 14.41 24.72 4.05
CA LEU A 383 14.86 23.59 4.87
C LEU A 383 14.55 23.86 6.34
N CYS A 384 13.89 22.91 6.98
CA CYS A 384 13.45 22.99 8.37
C CYS A 384 13.95 21.77 9.14
N PHE A 385 14.37 21.99 10.38
CA PHE A 385 14.74 20.95 11.33
C PHE A 385 13.70 20.88 12.45
N ASN A 386 13.11 19.71 12.68
CA ASN A 386 12.10 19.50 13.71
C ASN A 386 12.10 18.03 14.18
N PRO A 387 13.09 17.61 14.99
CA PRO A 387 13.29 16.21 15.38
C PRO A 387 12.30 15.72 16.45
N CYS A 388 11.00 15.89 16.20
CA CYS A 388 9.93 15.54 17.11
C CYS A 388 9.70 14.02 17.29
N LEU A 389 10.45 13.18 16.56
CA LEU A 389 10.48 11.72 16.64
C LEU A 389 11.88 11.19 17.00
N LEU A 390 12.91 12.03 17.09
CA LEU A 390 14.27 11.58 17.37
C LEU A 390 14.42 11.23 18.85
N ARG A 391 14.98 10.06 19.14
CA ARG A 391 15.19 9.63 20.53
C ARG A 391 16.48 10.22 21.11
N LYS A 392 16.46 10.58 22.39
CA LYS A 392 17.63 11.12 23.10
C LYS A 392 18.81 10.15 23.07
N ASN A 393 18.54 8.85 23.13
CA ASN A 393 19.58 7.80 23.14
C ASN A 393 20.33 7.64 21.81
N GLU A 394 19.97 8.37 20.76
CA GLU A 394 20.74 8.39 19.50
C GLU A 394 21.90 9.39 19.51
N PHE A 395 21.93 10.29 20.49
CA PHE A 395 23.05 11.22 20.69
C PHE A 395 24.24 10.50 21.32
N LEU A 396 25.45 10.93 20.94
CA LEU A 396 26.70 10.33 21.42
C LEU A 396 26.88 10.52 22.93
N SER A 397 27.27 9.44 23.61
CA SER A 397 27.70 9.50 25.02
C SER A 397 29.17 9.89 25.20
N GLU A 398 29.96 9.80 24.13
CA GLU A 398 31.40 10.05 24.13
C GLU A 398 31.81 10.75 22.83
N ALA A 399 32.94 11.47 22.86
CA ALA A 399 33.43 12.14 21.66
C ALA A 399 33.80 11.14 20.57
N LYS A 400 33.47 11.46 19.30
CA LYS A 400 33.81 10.64 18.13
C LYS A 400 34.17 11.51 16.93
N THR A 401 34.99 10.97 16.04
CA THR A 401 35.31 11.61 14.76
C THR A 401 34.35 11.10 13.68
N PHE A 402 33.67 12.02 12.99
CA PHE A 402 32.83 11.73 11.84
C PHE A 402 33.60 11.96 10.55
N HIS A 403 33.83 10.91 9.78
CA HIS A 403 34.47 10.96 8.47
C HIS A 403 33.43 11.05 7.36
N TYR A 404 33.62 11.96 6.41
CA TYR A 404 32.70 12.17 5.29
C TYR A 404 33.41 12.65 4.03
N PHE A 405 32.68 12.67 2.93
CA PHE A 405 33.12 13.31 1.68
C PHE A 405 32.29 14.56 1.43
N ASP A 406 32.94 15.70 1.22
CA ASP A 406 32.27 16.94 0.86
C ASP A 406 31.71 16.89 -0.58
N VAL A 407 30.98 17.93 -1.00
CA VAL A 407 30.40 18.01 -2.36
C VAL A 407 31.44 18.00 -3.48
N ASN A 408 32.71 18.28 -3.18
CA ASN A 408 33.84 18.26 -4.10
C ASN A 408 34.62 16.92 -4.04
N SER A 409 34.10 15.92 -3.32
CA SER A 409 34.73 14.61 -3.11
C SER A 409 36.02 14.63 -2.29
N ASN A 410 36.27 15.69 -1.51
CA ASN A 410 37.37 15.73 -0.55
C ASN A 410 37.00 14.90 0.69
N SER A 411 37.94 14.09 1.16
CA SER A 411 37.80 13.35 2.42
C SER A 411 38.05 14.31 3.58
N GLU A 412 37.07 14.46 4.45
CA GLU A 412 37.08 15.40 5.56
C GLU A 412 36.70 14.70 6.88
N SER A 413 36.96 15.35 8.01
CA SER A 413 36.58 14.86 9.32
C SER A 413 36.11 15.97 10.26
N ILE A 414 35.11 15.66 11.10
CA ILE A 414 34.61 16.55 12.14
C ILE A 414 34.66 15.81 13.48
N ASP A 415 35.29 16.41 14.48
CA ASP A 415 35.21 15.92 15.86
C ASP A 415 33.87 16.34 16.48
N LEU A 416 33.16 15.35 17.00
CA LEU A 416 31.86 15.48 17.65
C LEU A 416 32.05 15.34 19.16
N SER A 417 31.43 16.25 19.92
CA SER A 417 31.36 16.15 21.37
C SER A 417 30.27 15.14 21.78
N PRO A 418 30.27 14.68 23.06
CA PRO A 418 29.08 14.11 23.67
C PRO A 418 27.85 15.02 23.46
N ASP A 419 26.65 14.43 23.56
CA ASP A 419 25.36 15.09 23.35
C ASP A 419 25.21 15.70 21.94
N SER A 420 25.84 15.08 20.95
CA SER A 420 25.68 15.43 19.53
C SER A 420 25.41 14.21 18.65
N ILE A 421 24.80 14.44 17.49
CA ILE A 421 24.67 13.47 16.39
C ILE A 421 24.97 14.18 15.08
N CYS A 422 25.63 13.49 14.15
CA CYS A 422 25.95 14.03 12.83
C CYS A 422 25.39 13.14 11.73
N PHE A 423 24.87 13.77 10.68
CA PHE A 423 24.46 13.14 9.44
C PHE A 423 24.72 14.08 8.28
N THR A 424 24.40 13.67 7.05
CA THR A 424 24.47 14.56 5.89
C THR A 424 23.12 14.72 5.22
N TYR A 425 22.87 15.91 4.68
CA TYR A 425 21.74 16.17 3.79
C TYR A 425 22.24 17.02 2.63
N CYS A 426 21.93 16.61 1.40
CA CYS A 426 22.61 17.11 0.20
C CYS A 426 24.15 17.10 0.31
N GLN A 427 24.70 16.12 1.03
CA GLN A 427 26.14 15.93 1.27
C GLN A 427 26.80 17.05 2.12
N ILE A 428 26.01 17.92 2.74
CA ILE A 428 26.48 18.87 3.75
C ILE A 428 26.32 18.23 5.13
N PRO A 429 27.37 18.19 5.98
CA PRO A 429 27.27 17.77 7.37
C PRO A 429 26.29 18.63 8.17
N ILE A 430 25.40 17.95 8.88
CA ILE A 430 24.43 18.54 9.80
C ILE A 430 24.69 17.94 11.17
N ILE A 431 25.01 18.80 12.13
CA ILE A 431 25.34 18.43 13.50
C ILE A 431 24.21 18.90 14.39
N TYR A 432 23.52 17.98 15.04
CA TYR A 432 22.58 18.32 16.10
C TYR A 432 23.31 18.31 17.44
N THR A 433 23.06 19.33 18.27
CA THR A 433 23.61 19.43 19.62
C THR A 433 22.48 19.69 20.62
N ILE A 434 22.51 19.01 21.77
CA ILE A 434 21.54 19.23 22.84
C ILE A 434 21.94 20.49 23.63
N SER A 435 21.00 21.42 23.80
CA SER A 435 21.18 22.62 24.64
C SER A 435 19.82 23.25 24.97
N ASN A 436 19.79 24.23 25.87
CA ASN A 436 18.57 24.97 26.22
C ASN A 436 18.13 25.98 25.14
N GLN A 437 18.92 26.17 24.09
CA GLN A 437 18.63 27.10 22.99
C GLN A 437 18.08 26.36 21.77
N LYS A 438 17.34 27.10 20.93
CA LYS A 438 16.79 26.62 19.67
C LYS A 438 17.25 27.54 18.54
N ASN A 439 18.24 27.10 17.78
CA ASN A 439 18.80 27.88 16.69
C ASN A 439 19.44 26.99 15.61
N VAL A 440 19.68 27.58 14.44
CA VAL A 440 20.47 26.99 13.37
C VAL A 440 21.61 27.93 13.04
N THR A 441 22.84 27.43 13.05
CA THR A 441 24.02 28.15 12.58
C THR A 441 24.54 27.52 11.30
N VAL A 442 24.56 28.31 10.23
CA VAL A 442 25.13 27.93 8.92
C VAL A 442 26.57 28.39 8.87
N CYS A 443 27.51 27.47 8.70
CA CYS A 443 28.93 27.76 8.57
C CYS A 443 29.34 27.70 7.09
N TYR A 444 29.82 28.82 6.55
CA TYR A 444 30.23 28.94 5.16
C TYR A 444 31.69 28.52 4.94
N ALA A 445 32.03 28.14 3.71
CA ALA A 445 33.38 27.72 3.32
C ALA A 445 34.42 28.85 3.46
N ASN A 446 34.01 30.12 3.39
CA ASN A 446 34.87 31.29 3.60
C ASN A 446 35.13 31.59 5.09
N GLY A 447 34.60 30.78 6.02
CA GLY A 447 34.73 30.96 7.47
C GLY A 447 33.65 31.85 8.11
N SER A 448 32.80 32.53 7.34
CA SER A 448 31.68 33.30 7.92
C SER A 448 30.59 32.38 8.47
N GLN A 449 29.77 32.91 9.37
CA GLN A 449 28.65 32.20 9.97
C GLN A 449 27.40 33.07 9.97
N GLU A 450 26.25 32.42 9.87
CA GLU A 450 24.94 33.05 9.97
C GLU A 450 24.05 32.22 10.87
N THR A 451 23.41 32.87 11.85
CA THR A 451 22.58 32.20 12.85
C THR A 451 21.13 32.63 12.73
N PHE A 452 20.22 31.66 12.81
CA PHE A 452 18.78 31.85 12.82
C PHE A 452 18.25 31.45 14.20
N ASP A 453 17.49 32.34 14.85
CA ASP A 453 16.78 32.05 16.11
C ASP A 453 15.55 31.13 15.92
N SER A 454 15.55 30.36 14.83
CA SER A 454 14.53 29.38 14.48
C SER A 454 15.20 28.16 13.87
N LEU A 455 14.49 27.04 13.80
CA LEU A 455 14.98 25.85 13.11
C LEU A 455 14.65 25.83 11.61
N ILE A 456 14.54 27.01 11.01
CA ILE A 456 14.17 27.19 9.61
C ILE A 456 15.24 28.04 8.93
N ILE A 457 15.86 27.47 7.90
CA ILE A 457 16.77 28.19 7.02
C ILE A 457 15.95 28.93 5.97
N ASP A 458 16.35 30.15 5.61
CA ASP A 458 15.67 30.91 4.57
C ASP A 458 15.73 30.22 3.19
N GLU A 459 14.93 30.70 2.25
CA GLU A 459 14.83 30.09 0.91
C GLU A 459 16.13 30.21 0.11
N LYS A 460 16.88 31.32 0.28
CA LYS A 460 18.10 31.58 -0.47
C LYS A 460 19.20 30.60 -0.09
N ILE A 461 19.41 30.39 1.20
CA ILE A 461 20.41 29.45 1.71
C ILE A 461 19.95 28.01 1.48
N SER A 462 18.66 27.71 1.70
CA SER A 462 18.08 26.39 1.40
C SER A 462 18.32 26.00 -0.06
N LYS A 463 18.14 26.93 -1.01
CA LYS A 463 18.44 26.71 -2.42
C LYS A 463 19.92 26.34 -2.65
N LYS A 464 20.87 27.02 -2.00
CA LYS A 464 22.31 26.68 -2.10
C LYS A 464 22.61 25.25 -1.61
N ILE A 465 21.95 24.83 -0.54
CA ILE A 465 22.03 23.45 -0.01
C ILE A 465 21.52 22.46 -1.07
N PHE A 466 20.33 22.72 -1.62
CA PHE A 466 19.71 21.82 -2.61
C PHE A 466 20.51 21.73 -3.91
N GLU A 467 21.07 22.85 -4.36
CA GLU A 467 21.90 22.96 -5.58
C GLU A 467 23.35 22.51 -5.35
N ARG A 468 23.74 22.18 -4.12
CA ARG A 468 25.08 21.69 -3.75
C ARG A 468 26.19 22.62 -4.22
N THR A 469 26.04 23.94 -3.98
CA THR A 469 26.99 24.94 -4.50
C THR A 469 28.39 24.89 -3.87
N GLY A 470 28.57 24.16 -2.76
CA GLY A 470 29.82 24.08 -2.00
C GLY A 470 30.11 25.31 -1.13
N GLU A 471 29.21 26.30 -1.10
CA GLU A 471 29.38 27.51 -0.28
C GLU A 471 29.15 27.25 1.21
N ILE A 472 28.38 26.22 1.56
CA ILE A 472 28.04 25.85 2.93
C ILE A 472 28.90 24.64 3.31
N ASN A 473 29.74 24.82 4.33
CA ASN A 473 30.64 23.79 4.83
C ASN A 473 29.90 22.83 5.78
N LYS A 474 29.19 23.36 6.77
CA LYS A 474 28.40 22.57 7.73
C LYS A 474 27.24 23.38 8.30
N ILE A 475 26.27 22.68 8.88
CA ILE A 475 25.12 23.27 9.59
C ILE A 475 25.12 22.71 11.01
N ILE A 476 25.00 23.60 11.99
CA ILE A 476 24.84 23.24 13.41
C ILE A 476 23.41 23.57 13.80
N VAL A 477 22.70 22.60 14.36
CA VAL A 477 21.32 22.73 14.79
C VAL A 477 21.28 22.46 16.29
N THR A 478 20.94 23.50 17.04
CA THR A 478 20.83 23.39 18.50
C THR A 478 19.39 23.03 18.85
N VAL A 479 19.19 21.90 19.51
CA VAL A 479 17.87 21.35 19.82
C VAL A 479 17.65 21.25 21.34
N PRO A 480 16.49 21.72 21.84
CA PRO A 480 16.10 21.51 23.23
C PRO A 480 15.90 20.04 23.58
N GLU A 481 16.40 19.61 24.74
CA GLU A 481 16.25 18.23 25.22
C GLU A 481 14.77 17.80 25.33
N ASN A 482 13.89 18.72 25.71
CA ASN A 482 12.45 18.47 25.84
C ASN A 482 11.71 18.29 24.49
N GLU A 483 12.38 18.51 23.36
CA GLU A 483 11.84 18.23 22.03
C GLU A 483 12.17 16.80 21.54
N LEU A 484 13.07 16.09 22.22
CA LEU A 484 13.48 14.72 21.92
C LEU A 484 12.55 13.68 22.60
N LYS A 485 12.66 12.41 22.18
CA LYS A 485 11.88 11.27 22.70
C LYS A 485 12.66 10.31 23.57
#